data_AF-A0A8X6V427-F1
#
_entry.id   AF-A0A8X6V427-F1
#
_cell.length_a   1.000
_cell.length_b   1.000
_cell.length_c   1.000
_cell.angle_alpha   90.00
_cell.angle_beta   90.00
_cell.angle_gamma   90.00
#
_symmetry.space_group_name_H-M   'P 1'
#
loop_
_entity.id
_entity.type
_entity.pdbx_description
1 polymer ?
#
loop_
_entity_poly.entity_id
_entity_poly.type
_entity_poly.pdbx_seq_one_letter_code
_entity_poly.pdbx_strand_id
1 'polypeptide(L)'
;MQSAALEEVTLTNSSDIIISGDGTWKTRGYSSRVGVCAVIGDKTGKCIDAAVMSSFGKGCDSWKRRKGSPAYKKWKILHVKECLKNHNGSAGMMETVGIVCIFQRSLSHRSVRYTSYIGDGNSKTFSSITASNPYGEDITVSKIECVGHVQKRMGTRLRKLKQMSSKLSDGKSIGGKGRLTDRMIDLITTYYGNAIRQNKTCMSDMRKAVWAVYFHIRSSDEEPFHSFCPVGPNS
;
A
#
# COMPACT_ATOMS: atom_id res chain seq x y z
N MET A 1 -18.59 11.65 2.54
CA MET A 1 -17.45 11.48 1.62
C MET A 1 -17.22 12.73 0.76
N GLN A 2 -18.25 13.35 0.15
CA GLN A 2 -18.06 14.63 -0.56
C GLN A 2 -17.43 15.74 0.30
N SER A 3 -17.90 15.90 1.55
CA SER A 3 -17.34 16.85 2.50
C SER A 3 -15.86 16.61 2.80
N ALA A 4 -15.45 15.33 2.92
CA ALA A 4 -14.05 14.97 3.16
C ALA A 4 -13.16 15.34 1.95
N ALA A 5 -13.64 15.14 0.72
CA ALA A 5 -12.95 15.58 -0.48
C ALA A 5 -12.76 17.10 -0.50
N LEU A 6 -13.82 17.86 -0.20
CA LEU A 6 -13.77 19.32 -0.16
C LEU A 6 -12.81 19.85 0.92
N GLU A 7 -12.80 19.22 2.09
CA GLU A 7 -11.89 19.58 3.17
C GLU A 7 -10.42 19.31 2.79
N GLU A 8 -10.14 18.19 2.12
CA GLU A 8 -8.81 17.89 1.59
C GLU A 8 -8.37 18.97 0.60
N VAL A 9 -9.24 19.35 -0.36
CA VAL A 9 -8.98 20.43 -1.32
C VAL A 9 -8.71 21.76 -0.63
N THR A 10 -9.45 22.06 0.43
CA THR A 10 -9.28 23.31 1.20
C THR A 10 -7.91 23.33 1.90
N LEU A 11 -7.49 22.21 2.48
CA LEU A 11 -6.19 22.10 3.15
C LEU A 11 -5.00 22.08 2.18
N THR A 12 -5.15 21.48 1.01
CA THR A 12 -4.09 21.41 -0.02
C THR A 12 -4.09 22.62 -0.95
N ASN A 13 -5.16 23.42 -0.95
CA ASN A 13 -5.44 24.45 -1.95
C ASN A 13 -5.36 23.91 -3.39
N SER A 14 -5.81 22.67 -3.61
CA SER A 14 -5.66 21.95 -4.88
C SER A 14 -6.75 20.89 -5.06
N SER A 15 -7.35 20.80 -6.26
CA SER A 15 -8.23 19.69 -6.67
C SER A 15 -7.45 18.40 -6.98
N ASP A 16 -6.13 18.49 -7.07
CA ASP A 16 -5.22 17.38 -7.30
C ASP A 16 -4.65 16.96 -5.96
N ILE A 17 -5.11 15.80 -5.48
CA ILE A 17 -4.87 15.37 -4.10
C ILE A 17 -4.11 14.04 -4.04
N ILE A 18 -3.39 13.87 -2.93
CA ILE A 18 -2.68 12.64 -2.59
C ILE A 18 -3.61 11.78 -1.75
N ILE A 19 -3.71 10.50 -2.12
CA ILE A 19 -4.55 9.54 -1.39
C ILE A 19 -3.77 8.29 -1.01
N SER A 20 -4.18 7.66 0.09
CA SER A 20 -3.78 6.30 0.46
C SER A 20 -4.95 5.35 0.26
N GLY A 21 -4.72 4.22 -0.42
CA GLY A 21 -5.77 3.23 -0.69
C GLY A 21 -5.50 1.87 -0.06
N ASP A 22 -6.55 1.21 0.43
CA ASP A 22 -6.48 -0.16 0.95
C ASP A 22 -7.81 -0.91 0.78
N GLY A 23 -7.75 -2.24 0.86
CA GLY A 23 -8.87 -3.17 0.78
C GLY A 23 -9.12 -3.94 2.08
N THR A 24 -10.38 -4.24 2.36
CA THR A 24 -10.77 -5.17 3.42
C THR A 24 -11.80 -6.18 2.90
N TRP A 25 -11.82 -7.37 3.49
CA TRP A 25 -12.67 -8.48 3.04
C TRP A 25 -13.59 -8.95 4.16
N LYS A 26 -14.81 -9.36 3.79
CA LYS A 26 -15.82 -9.85 4.74
C LYS A 26 -15.34 -11.06 5.54
N THR A 27 -14.50 -11.89 4.95
CA THR A 27 -14.00 -13.13 5.56
C THR A 27 -12.49 -13.18 5.43
N ARG A 28 -11.80 -13.75 6.43
CA ARG A 28 -10.36 -13.99 6.37
C ARG A 28 -10.04 -15.00 5.25
N GLY A 29 -8.90 -14.79 4.57
CA GLY A 29 -8.39 -15.66 3.52
C GLY A 29 -8.79 -15.24 2.10
N TYR A 30 -8.27 -15.99 1.11
CA TYR A 30 -8.36 -15.65 -0.31
C TYR A 30 -9.69 -16.01 -1.00
N SER A 31 -10.69 -16.46 -0.23
CA SER A 31 -11.98 -16.96 -0.74
C SER A 31 -13.15 -16.00 -0.55
N SER A 32 -12.88 -14.79 -0.04
CA SER A 32 -13.97 -13.85 0.25
C SER A 32 -14.70 -13.41 -1.01
N ARG A 33 -16.02 -13.35 -0.92
CA ARG A 33 -16.91 -13.00 -2.04
C ARG A 33 -17.31 -11.53 -2.04
N VAL A 34 -16.98 -10.81 -0.97
CA VAL A 34 -17.29 -9.39 -0.78
C VAL A 34 -16.08 -8.72 -0.15
N GLY A 35 -15.65 -7.62 -0.77
CA GLY A 35 -14.61 -6.74 -0.26
C GLY A 35 -15.06 -5.29 -0.33
N VAL A 36 -14.40 -4.43 0.43
CA VAL A 36 -14.56 -2.98 0.38
C VAL A 36 -13.18 -2.38 0.20
N CYS A 37 -13.05 -1.51 -0.78
CA CYS A 37 -11.86 -0.72 -1.01
C CYS A 37 -12.16 0.71 -0.59
N ALA A 38 -11.23 1.37 0.09
CA ALA A 38 -11.39 2.75 0.50
C ALA A 38 -10.12 3.54 0.20
N VAL A 39 -10.28 4.83 -0.06
CA VAL A 39 -9.20 5.78 -0.19
C VAL A 39 -9.36 6.87 0.86
N ILE A 40 -8.25 7.23 1.51
CA ILE A 40 -8.17 8.30 2.50
C ILE A 40 -7.28 9.42 1.99
N GLY A 41 -7.61 10.66 2.35
CA GLY A 41 -6.80 11.83 2.01
C GLY A 41 -5.53 11.91 2.86
N ASP A 42 -4.42 12.33 2.26
CA ASP A 42 -3.12 12.45 2.94
C ASP A 42 -3.15 13.49 4.08
N LYS A 43 -3.82 14.62 3.89
CA LYS A 43 -3.84 15.72 4.87
C LYS A 43 -4.91 15.55 5.91
N THR A 44 -6.14 15.21 5.50
CA THR A 44 -7.26 15.07 6.43
C THR A 44 -7.26 13.74 7.18
N GLY A 45 -6.67 12.68 6.61
CA GLY A 45 -6.82 11.31 7.10
C GLY A 45 -8.27 10.78 6.99
N LYS A 46 -9.16 11.50 6.30
CA LYS A 46 -10.58 11.15 6.17
C LYS A 46 -10.81 10.26 4.94
N CYS A 47 -11.83 9.42 5.02
CA CYS A 47 -12.27 8.61 3.88
C CYS A 47 -12.89 9.50 2.79
N ILE A 48 -12.23 9.55 1.64
CA ILE A 48 -12.59 10.37 0.48
C ILE A 48 -13.55 9.60 -0.42
N ASP A 49 -13.30 8.30 -0.64
CA ASP A 49 -14.19 7.44 -1.40
C ASP A 49 -14.05 5.96 -1.03
N ALA A 50 -15.08 5.17 -1.33
CA ALA A 50 -15.07 3.72 -1.11
C ALA A 50 -15.89 2.94 -2.16
N ALA A 51 -15.38 1.79 -2.58
CA ALA A 51 -16.04 0.89 -3.52
C ALA A 51 -16.30 -0.47 -2.87
N VAL A 52 -17.54 -0.94 -2.95
CA VAL A 52 -17.92 -2.29 -2.55
C VAL A 52 -17.75 -3.21 -3.75
N MET A 53 -16.95 -4.26 -3.60
CA MET A 53 -16.68 -5.27 -4.62
C MET A 53 -17.33 -6.58 -4.23
N SER A 54 -18.03 -7.22 -5.16
CA SER A 54 -18.69 -8.50 -4.91
C SER A 54 -18.60 -9.42 -6.11
N SER A 55 -18.13 -10.65 -5.86
CA SER A 55 -18.19 -11.76 -6.81
C SER A 55 -19.49 -12.57 -6.69
N PHE A 56 -20.42 -12.12 -5.86
CA PHE A 56 -21.70 -12.77 -5.60
C PHE A 56 -22.89 -11.85 -5.84
N GLY A 57 -23.93 -12.41 -6.45
CA GLY A 57 -25.27 -11.81 -6.50
C GLY A 57 -26.29 -12.89 -6.22
N LYS A 58 -27.17 -12.68 -5.23
CA LYS A 58 -28.20 -13.65 -4.84
C LYS A 58 -29.08 -14.03 -6.03
N GLY A 59 -29.53 -13.05 -6.81
CA GLY A 59 -30.30 -13.29 -8.04
C GLY A 59 -29.54 -14.14 -9.06
N CYS A 60 -28.27 -13.81 -9.32
CA CYS A 60 -27.39 -14.57 -10.20
C CYS A 60 -27.21 -16.04 -9.76
N ASP A 61 -27.16 -16.28 -8.46
CA ASP A 61 -27.01 -17.61 -7.89
C ASP A 61 -28.31 -18.43 -8.01
N SER A 62 -29.45 -17.83 -7.64
CA SER A 62 -30.77 -18.46 -7.76
C SER A 62 -31.11 -18.85 -9.20
N TRP A 63 -30.71 -18.04 -10.17
CA TRP A 63 -30.97 -18.29 -11.60
C TRP A 63 -29.86 -19.08 -12.30
N LYS A 64 -28.79 -19.46 -11.59
CA LYS A 64 -27.64 -20.18 -12.17
C LYS A 64 -28.03 -21.49 -12.85
N ARG A 65 -28.99 -22.23 -12.27
CA ARG A 65 -29.48 -23.51 -12.79
C ARG A 65 -30.39 -23.36 -14.02
N ARG A 66 -30.92 -22.16 -14.28
CA ARG A 66 -31.83 -21.86 -15.41
C ARG A 66 -31.12 -21.18 -16.58
N LYS A 67 -29.78 -21.09 -16.53
CA LYS A 67 -28.95 -20.48 -17.59
C LYS A 67 -29.31 -21.07 -18.96
N GLY A 68 -29.55 -20.21 -19.94
CA GLY A 68 -29.89 -20.59 -21.31
C GLY A 68 -31.39 -20.61 -21.61
N SER A 69 -32.26 -20.74 -20.59
CA SER A 69 -33.70 -20.70 -20.80
C SER A 69 -34.19 -19.32 -21.29
N PRO A 70 -35.29 -19.25 -22.08
CA PRO A 70 -35.91 -17.97 -22.45
C PRO A 70 -36.26 -17.11 -21.23
N ALA A 71 -36.77 -17.74 -20.17
CA ALA A 71 -37.05 -17.07 -18.90
C ALA A 71 -35.81 -16.44 -18.26
N TYR A 72 -34.66 -17.13 -18.29
CA TYR A 72 -33.39 -16.58 -17.81
C TYR A 72 -32.93 -15.38 -18.63
N LYS A 73 -33.09 -15.39 -19.96
CA LYS A 73 -32.71 -14.24 -20.80
C LYS A 73 -33.52 -12.99 -20.44
N LYS A 74 -34.85 -13.14 -20.29
CA LYS A 74 -35.74 -12.05 -19.87
C LYS A 74 -35.41 -11.54 -18.47
N TRP A 75 -35.20 -12.45 -17.52
CA TRP A 75 -34.78 -12.09 -16.16
C TRP A 75 -33.43 -11.37 -16.14
N LYS A 76 -32.42 -11.84 -16.90
CA LYS A 76 -31.07 -11.26 -16.90
C LYS A 76 -31.07 -9.80 -17.36
N ILE A 77 -31.89 -9.46 -18.36
CA ILE A 77 -32.02 -8.08 -18.86
C ILE A 77 -32.51 -7.14 -17.76
N LEU A 78 -33.50 -7.57 -16.97
CA LEU A 78 -34.03 -6.78 -15.86
C LEU A 78 -33.04 -6.75 -14.68
N HIS A 79 -32.43 -7.90 -14.35
CA HIS A 79 -31.55 -8.05 -13.19
C HIS A 79 -30.24 -7.27 -13.30
N VAL A 80 -29.75 -6.99 -14.52
CA VAL A 80 -28.43 -6.36 -14.70
C VAL A 80 -28.31 -5.02 -13.95
N LYS A 81 -29.41 -4.27 -13.82
CA LYS A 81 -29.46 -2.98 -13.12
C LYS A 81 -29.39 -3.11 -11.59
N GLU A 82 -29.78 -4.26 -11.05
CA GLU A 82 -29.85 -4.52 -9.61
C GLU A 82 -28.77 -5.53 -9.15
N CYS A 83 -27.93 -5.98 -10.09
CA CYS A 83 -26.94 -7.01 -9.84
C CYS A 83 -25.82 -6.48 -8.94
N LEU A 84 -25.79 -6.94 -7.70
CA LEU A 84 -24.70 -6.61 -6.77
C LEU A 84 -23.36 -7.25 -7.15
N LYS A 85 -23.36 -8.23 -8.07
CA LYS A 85 -22.12 -8.83 -8.56
C LYS A 85 -21.46 -7.88 -9.57
N ASN A 86 -20.39 -7.21 -9.15
CA ASN A 86 -19.61 -6.30 -9.96
C ASN A 86 -18.14 -6.75 -10.15
N HIS A 87 -17.74 -7.88 -9.57
CA HIS A 87 -16.39 -8.43 -9.71
C HIS A 87 -16.39 -9.83 -10.32
N ASN A 88 -15.40 -10.07 -11.20
CA ASN A 88 -15.06 -11.40 -11.68
C ASN A 88 -13.56 -11.63 -11.43
N GLY A 89 -13.19 -12.76 -10.83
CA GLY A 89 -11.81 -13.08 -10.50
C GLY A 89 -11.60 -13.43 -9.03
N SER A 90 -10.34 -13.44 -8.59
CA SER A 90 -9.98 -13.77 -7.22
C SER A 90 -10.36 -12.66 -6.23
N ALA A 91 -10.46 -13.01 -4.94
CA ALA A 91 -10.72 -12.03 -3.88
C ALA A 91 -9.64 -10.94 -3.84
N GLY A 92 -8.37 -11.31 -4.04
CA GLY A 92 -7.25 -10.34 -4.05
C GLY A 92 -7.35 -9.29 -5.17
N MET A 93 -7.95 -9.64 -6.32
CA MET A 93 -8.15 -8.67 -7.40
C MET A 93 -9.26 -7.65 -7.10
N MET A 94 -10.11 -7.87 -6.08
CA MET A 94 -11.14 -6.91 -5.69
C MET A 94 -10.53 -5.58 -5.27
N GLU A 95 -9.39 -5.60 -4.57
CA GLU A 95 -8.68 -4.37 -4.19
C GLU A 95 -8.28 -3.57 -5.44
N THR A 96 -7.57 -4.22 -6.36
CA THR A 96 -7.11 -3.58 -7.60
C THR A 96 -8.27 -2.99 -8.41
N VAL A 97 -9.34 -3.78 -8.64
CA VAL A 97 -10.50 -3.32 -9.42
C VAL A 97 -11.28 -2.23 -8.67
N GLY A 98 -11.43 -2.36 -7.36
CA GLY A 98 -12.15 -1.38 -6.53
C GLY A 98 -11.44 -0.04 -6.47
N ILE A 99 -10.11 -0.03 -6.33
CA ILE A 99 -9.32 1.21 -6.37
C ILE A 99 -9.39 1.84 -7.77
N VAL A 100 -9.26 1.08 -8.86
CA VAL A 100 -9.43 1.62 -10.23
C VAL A 100 -10.82 2.26 -10.41
N CYS A 101 -11.88 1.61 -9.92
CA CYS A 101 -13.24 2.15 -9.95
C CYS A 101 -13.35 3.49 -9.20
N ILE A 102 -12.69 3.61 -8.03
CA ILE A 102 -12.61 4.86 -7.27
C ILE A 102 -11.89 5.96 -8.06
N PHE A 103 -10.77 5.65 -8.72
CA PHE A 103 -10.05 6.60 -9.57
C PHE A 103 -10.90 7.10 -10.73
N GLN A 104 -11.55 6.20 -11.46
CA GLN A 104 -12.32 6.55 -12.67
C GLN A 104 -13.53 7.45 -12.40
N ARG A 105 -14.13 7.36 -11.21
CA ARG A 105 -15.31 8.17 -10.84
C ARG A 105 -14.99 9.40 -9.98
N SER A 106 -13.72 9.64 -9.67
CA SER A 106 -13.30 10.70 -8.76
C SER A 106 -13.77 12.09 -9.21
N LEU A 107 -13.59 12.42 -10.50
CA LEU A 107 -14.04 13.70 -11.07
C LEU A 107 -15.57 13.88 -10.96
N SER A 108 -16.34 12.86 -11.36
CA SER A 108 -17.80 12.95 -11.38
C SER A 108 -18.44 12.89 -10.00
N HIS A 109 -17.87 12.12 -9.07
CA HIS A 109 -18.47 11.87 -7.75
C HIS A 109 -17.87 12.73 -6.63
N ARG A 110 -16.67 13.27 -6.82
CA ARG A 110 -15.89 13.98 -5.80
C ARG A 110 -15.33 15.31 -6.27
N SER A 111 -15.33 15.58 -7.58
CA SER A 111 -14.78 16.80 -8.19
C SER A 111 -13.29 17.02 -7.90
N VAL A 112 -12.53 15.93 -7.77
CA VAL A 112 -11.07 15.93 -7.52
C VAL A 112 -10.38 14.91 -8.41
N ARG A 113 -9.07 15.08 -8.60
CA ARG A 113 -8.19 14.11 -9.25
C ARG A 113 -7.20 13.56 -8.23
N TYR A 114 -6.99 12.25 -8.27
CA TYR A 114 -6.01 11.57 -7.44
C TYR A 114 -4.68 11.48 -8.21
N THR A 115 -3.77 12.42 -7.99
CA THR A 115 -2.51 12.50 -8.76
C THR A 115 -1.35 11.75 -8.12
N SER A 116 -1.49 11.35 -6.87
CA SER A 116 -0.50 10.52 -6.17
C SER A 116 -1.17 9.43 -5.35
N TYR A 117 -0.68 8.21 -5.50
CA TYR A 117 -1.18 7.03 -4.80
C TYR A 117 -0.15 6.51 -3.80
N ILE A 118 -0.52 6.54 -2.53
CA ILE A 118 0.19 5.88 -1.43
C ILE A 118 -0.44 4.49 -1.27
N GLY A 119 0.38 3.44 -1.40
CA GLY A 119 -0.08 2.07 -1.18
C GLY A 119 1.03 1.20 -0.65
N ASP A 120 0.67 0.07 -0.03
CA ASP A 120 1.63 -1.01 0.15
C ASP A 120 2.09 -1.47 -1.25
N GLY A 121 3.35 -1.86 -1.42
CA GLY A 121 4.02 -2.06 -2.71
C GLY A 121 3.51 -3.23 -3.56
N ASN A 122 2.21 -3.51 -3.52
CA ASN A 122 1.50 -4.33 -4.48
C ASN A 122 1.56 -3.67 -5.86
N SER A 123 2.46 -4.18 -6.70
CA SER A 123 2.70 -3.65 -8.04
C SER A 123 1.43 -3.65 -8.89
N LYS A 124 0.49 -4.59 -8.67
CA LYS A 124 -0.69 -4.77 -9.53
C LYS A 124 -1.68 -3.62 -9.44
N THR A 125 -1.92 -3.07 -8.26
CA THR A 125 -2.92 -1.99 -8.08
C THR A 125 -2.45 -0.72 -8.77
N PHE A 126 -1.22 -0.27 -8.51
CA PHE A 126 -0.68 0.91 -9.17
C PHE A 126 -0.57 0.74 -10.69
N SER A 127 -0.06 -0.39 -11.18
CA SER A 127 -0.02 -0.66 -12.62
C SER A 127 -1.41 -0.64 -13.27
N SER A 128 -2.45 -1.08 -12.56
CA SER A 128 -3.82 -1.04 -13.09
C SER A 128 -4.43 0.37 -13.08
N ILE A 129 -4.05 1.22 -12.12
CA ILE A 129 -4.42 2.64 -12.11
C ILE A 129 -3.77 3.37 -13.29
N THR A 130 -2.48 3.14 -13.53
CA THR A 130 -1.79 3.76 -14.66
C THR A 130 -2.37 3.28 -15.99
N ALA A 131 -2.64 1.97 -16.13
CA ALA A 131 -3.22 1.40 -17.33
C ALA A 131 -4.66 1.86 -17.60
N SER A 132 -5.44 2.21 -16.55
CA SER A 132 -6.81 2.71 -16.73
C SER A 132 -6.87 4.17 -17.19
N ASN A 133 -5.72 4.88 -17.17
CA ASN A 133 -5.56 6.27 -17.58
C ASN A 133 -6.76 7.18 -17.16
N PRO A 134 -7.05 7.28 -15.85
CA PRO A 134 -8.33 7.82 -15.37
C PRO A 134 -8.54 9.30 -15.68
N TYR A 135 -7.49 10.02 -16.07
CA TYR A 135 -7.50 11.48 -16.29
C TYR A 135 -6.96 11.91 -17.66
N GLY A 136 -6.69 10.97 -18.57
CA GLY A 136 -6.12 11.27 -19.88
C GLY A 136 -4.61 11.48 -19.88
N GLU A 137 -4.04 11.71 -21.07
CA GLU A 137 -2.59 11.77 -21.29
C GLU A 137 -1.88 12.93 -20.55
N ASP A 138 -2.62 13.98 -20.22
CA ASP A 138 -2.06 15.17 -19.56
C ASP A 138 -1.70 14.93 -18.09
N ILE A 139 -2.22 13.87 -17.46
CA ILE A 139 -2.13 13.69 -16.00
C ILE A 139 -1.65 12.28 -15.67
N THR A 140 -0.39 12.23 -15.23
CA THR A 140 0.23 10.98 -14.76
C THR A 140 0.05 10.83 -13.25
N VAL A 141 -0.50 9.68 -12.83
CA VAL A 141 -0.57 9.32 -11.40
C VAL A 141 0.81 8.86 -10.92
N SER A 142 1.34 9.49 -9.89
CA SER A 142 2.60 9.10 -9.26
C SER A 142 2.41 8.07 -8.15
N LYS A 143 3.42 7.21 -7.94
CA LYS A 143 3.43 6.26 -6.82
C LYS A 143 4.28 6.82 -5.69
N ILE A 144 3.73 6.80 -4.47
CA ILE A 144 4.46 7.14 -3.25
C ILE A 144 4.57 5.88 -2.38
N GLU A 145 5.79 5.55 -1.97
CA GLU A 145 6.06 4.40 -1.11
C GLU A 145 5.86 4.79 0.37
N CYS A 146 5.08 4.02 1.12
CA CYS A 146 4.91 4.27 2.54
C CYS A 146 6.14 3.81 3.34
N VAL A 147 6.45 4.50 4.45
CA VAL A 147 7.61 4.16 5.31
C VAL A 147 7.57 2.70 5.75
N GLY A 148 6.38 2.19 6.09
CA GLY A 148 6.20 0.79 6.46
C GLY A 148 6.64 -0.18 5.36
N HIS A 149 6.35 0.13 4.09
CA HIS A 149 6.78 -0.69 2.97
C HIS A 149 8.30 -0.63 2.78
N VAL A 150 8.92 0.54 2.92
CA VAL A 150 10.39 0.67 2.85
C VAL A 150 11.07 -0.14 3.97
N GLN A 151 10.52 -0.12 5.19
CA GLN A 151 11.00 -0.96 6.31
C GLN A 151 10.92 -2.46 5.98
N LYS A 152 9.75 -2.93 5.50
CA LYS A 152 9.56 -4.33 5.09
C LYS A 152 10.57 -4.74 4.02
N ARG A 153 10.78 -3.89 3.00
CA ARG A 153 11.72 -4.11 1.90
C ARG A 153 13.15 -4.29 2.40
N MET A 154 13.61 -3.45 3.33
CA MET A 154 14.92 -3.58 3.95
C MET A 154 15.06 -4.94 4.67
N GLY A 155 14.06 -5.30 5.48
CA GLY A 155 14.06 -6.58 6.20
C GLY A 155 14.09 -7.78 5.26
N THR A 156 13.30 -7.76 4.20
CA THR A 156 13.32 -8.83 3.17
C THR A 156 14.70 -8.94 2.52
N ARG A 157 15.34 -7.82 2.17
CA ARG A 157 16.69 -7.84 1.57
C ARG A 157 17.74 -8.39 2.52
N LEU A 158 17.70 -7.98 3.79
CA LEU A 158 18.63 -8.49 4.81
C LEU A 158 18.42 -9.99 5.08
N ARG A 159 17.17 -10.47 5.13
CA ARG A 159 16.89 -11.91 5.30
C ARG A 159 17.36 -12.73 4.10
N LYS A 160 17.20 -12.21 2.87
CA LYS A 160 17.76 -12.83 1.67
C LYS A 160 19.28 -12.89 1.72
N LEU A 161 19.93 -11.78 2.10
CA LEU A 161 21.39 -11.73 2.26
C LEU A 161 21.88 -12.75 3.31
N LYS A 162 21.20 -12.84 4.45
CA LYS A 162 21.49 -13.82 5.52
C LYS A 162 21.47 -15.28 5.02
N GLN A 163 20.62 -15.58 4.03
CA GLN A 163 20.45 -16.92 3.45
C GLN A 163 21.43 -17.22 2.31
N MET A 164 22.21 -16.26 1.85
CA MET A 164 23.19 -16.49 0.78
C MET A 164 24.30 -17.42 1.26
N SER A 165 24.72 -18.34 0.39
CA SER A 165 25.81 -19.30 0.64
C SER A 165 27.21 -18.65 0.67
N SER A 166 27.30 -17.35 0.41
CA SER A 166 28.56 -16.59 0.46
C SER A 166 29.13 -16.63 1.87
N LYS A 167 30.37 -17.09 1.97
CA LYS A 167 31.15 -17.06 3.21
C LYS A 167 31.82 -15.70 3.35
N LEU A 168 31.94 -15.22 4.58
CA LEU A 168 32.79 -14.07 4.89
C LEU A 168 34.27 -14.48 4.82
N SER A 169 35.17 -13.51 5.02
CA SER A 169 36.62 -13.73 5.03
C SER A 169 37.08 -14.83 6.00
N ASP A 170 36.30 -15.07 7.06
CA ASP A 170 36.54 -16.12 8.06
C ASP A 170 35.94 -17.49 7.71
N GLY A 171 35.46 -17.68 6.48
CA GLY A 171 34.93 -18.94 5.98
C GLY A 171 33.55 -19.35 6.54
N LYS A 172 32.90 -18.49 7.34
CA LYS A 172 31.58 -18.73 7.94
C LYS A 172 30.47 -17.94 7.23
N SER A 173 29.22 -18.36 7.41
CA SER A 173 28.05 -17.73 6.77
C SER A 173 27.72 -16.34 7.35
N ILE A 174 26.93 -15.54 6.64
CA ILE A 174 26.50 -14.21 7.10
C ILE A 174 25.59 -14.29 8.34
N GLY A 175 24.80 -15.35 8.46
CA GLY A 175 23.92 -15.58 9.60
C GLY A 175 24.55 -16.39 10.73
N GLY A 176 23.96 -16.33 11.93
CA GLY A 176 24.35 -17.16 13.07
C GLY A 176 24.62 -16.38 14.36
N LYS A 177 25.07 -17.08 15.40
CA LYS A 177 25.41 -16.48 16.70
C LYS A 177 26.55 -15.45 16.52
N GLY A 178 26.36 -14.25 17.06
CA GLY A 178 27.31 -13.14 16.90
C GLY A 178 27.33 -12.51 15.50
N ARG A 179 26.33 -12.78 14.66
CA ARG A 179 26.22 -12.26 13.28
C ARG A 179 24.82 -11.72 13.00
N LEU A 180 24.45 -11.61 11.72
CA LEU A 180 23.13 -11.17 11.30
C LEU A 180 22.05 -12.19 11.72
N THR A 181 21.32 -11.87 12.79
CA THR A 181 20.18 -12.65 13.28
C THR A 181 18.87 -12.01 12.87
N ASP A 182 17.75 -12.76 12.94
CA ASP A 182 16.42 -12.16 12.67
C ASP A 182 16.10 -11.03 13.65
N ARG A 183 16.47 -11.19 14.92
CA ARG A 183 16.33 -10.12 15.93
C ARG A 183 17.10 -8.85 15.52
N MET A 184 18.32 -8.99 15.02
CA MET A 184 19.10 -7.84 14.53
C MET A 184 18.45 -7.19 13.31
N ILE A 185 17.90 -7.99 12.38
CA ILE A 185 17.18 -7.48 11.21
C ILE A 185 15.93 -6.71 11.62
N ASP A 186 15.14 -7.24 12.56
CA ASP A 186 13.94 -6.57 13.07
C ASP A 186 14.30 -5.25 13.76
N LEU A 187 15.41 -5.22 14.49
CA LEU A 187 15.92 -4.01 15.13
C LEU A 187 16.36 -2.95 14.11
N ILE A 188 17.20 -3.33 13.14
CA ILE A 188 17.68 -2.45 12.05
C ILE A 188 16.48 -1.85 11.31
N THR A 189 15.52 -2.67 10.92
CA THR A 189 14.36 -2.24 10.13
C THR A 189 13.42 -1.33 10.92
N THR A 190 13.30 -1.55 12.22
CA THR A 190 12.55 -0.68 13.13
C THR A 190 13.22 0.69 13.24
N TYR A 191 14.51 0.74 13.57
CA TYR A 191 15.23 2.01 13.69
C TYR A 191 15.31 2.77 12.37
N TYR A 192 15.49 2.07 11.25
CA TYR A 192 15.47 2.67 9.92
C TYR A 192 14.17 3.44 9.65
N GLY A 193 13.02 2.85 9.96
CA GLY A 193 11.75 3.56 9.80
C GLY A 193 11.53 4.67 10.83
N ASN A 194 12.02 4.51 12.05
CA ASN A 194 11.95 5.57 13.07
C ASN A 194 12.79 6.79 12.65
N ALA A 195 13.99 6.58 12.13
CA ALA A 195 14.84 7.64 11.58
C ALA A 195 14.11 8.44 10.49
N ILE A 196 13.39 7.76 9.59
CA ILE A 196 12.59 8.44 8.55
C ILE A 196 11.45 9.23 9.17
N ARG A 197 10.67 8.64 10.09
CA ARG A 197 9.51 9.30 10.71
C ARG A 197 9.89 10.53 11.54
N GLN A 198 11.00 10.45 12.27
CA GLN A 198 11.48 11.51 13.15
C GLN A 198 12.10 12.69 12.39
N ASN A 199 12.56 12.47 11.15
CA ASN A 199 13.27 13.47 10.36
C ASN A 199 12.52 13.85 9.07
N LYS A 200 11.18 13.86 9.11
CA LYS A 200 10.31 14.08 7.94
C LYS A 200 10.49 15.44 7.24
N THR A 201 11.02 16.44 7.93
CA THR A 201 11.15 17.83 7.45
C THR A 201 12.52 18.16 6.86
N CYS A 202 13.55 17.33 7.10
CA CYS A 202 14.91 17.59 6.65
C CYS A 202 15.56 16.33 6.07
N MET A 203 15.80 16.33 4.76
CA MET A 203 16.43 15.20 4.07
C MET A 203 17.87 14.93 4.53
N SER A 204 18.62 15.99 4.88
CA SER A 204 19.99 15.86 5.38
C SER A 204 20.01 15.14 6.73
N ASP A 205 19.13 15.54 7.65
CA ASP A 205 19.05 14.93 8.98
C ASP A 205 18.46 13.53 8.91
N MET A 206 17.50 13.29 8.02
CA MET A 206 17.01 11.94 7.73
C MET A 206 18.13 11.02 7.26
N ARG A 207 18.96 11.49 6.32
CA ARG A 207 20.10 10.72 5.84
C ARG A 207 21.09 10.44 6.98
N LYS A 208 21.44 11.44 7.78
CA LYS A 208 22.32 11.27 8.95
C LYS A 208 21.76 10.24 9.93
N ALA A 209 20.49 10.37 10.31
CA ALA A 209 19.82 9.46 11.24
C ALA A 209 19.75 8.02 10.71
N VAL A 210 19.47 7.84 9.41
CA VAL A 210 19.49 6.51 8.77
C VAL A 210 20.89 5.88 8.82
N TRP A 211 21.93 6.66 8.53
CA TRP A 211 23.32 6.17 8.61
C TRP A 211 23.76 5.89 10.04
N ALA A 212 23.30 6.69 11.01
CA ALA A 212 23.58 6.47 12.43
C ALA A 212 23.18 5.06 12.88
N VAL A 213 22.06 4.52 12.38
CA VAL A 213 21.63 3.13 12.68
C VAL A 213 22.69 2.12 12.26
N TYR A 214 23.24 2.26 11.04
CA TYR A 214 24.25 1.34 10.53
C TYR A 214 25.56 1.45 11.31
N PHE A 215 26.02 2.68 11.54
CA PHE A 215 27.27 2.95 12.25
C PHE A 215 27.21 2.49 13.71
N HIS A 216 26.10 2.74 14.40
CA HIS A 216 25.90 2.30 15.77
C HIS A 216 25.94 0.76 15.89
N ILE A 217 25.35 0.04 14.93
CA ILE A 217 25.34 -1.43 14.95
C ILE A 217 26.72 -2.02 14.60
N ARG A 218 27.53 -1.31 13.81
CA ARG A 218 28.90 -1.71 13.50
C ARG A 218 29.88 -1.35 14.63
N SER A 219 29.57 -0.35 15.43
CA SER A 219 30.42 0.17 16.50
C SER A 219 30.87 -0.94 17.46
N SER A 220 32.14 -0.93 17.83
CA SER A 220 32.69 -1.75 18.91
C SER A 220 33.50 -0.89 19.87
N ASP A 221 33.93 -1.45 21.00
CA ASP A 221 34.77 -0.74 21.97
C ASP A 221 36.13 -0.36 21.35
N GLU A 222 36.62 -1.17 20.41
CA GLU A 222 37.87 -0.93 19.68
C GLU A 222 37.72 0.02 18.48
N GLU A 223 36.54 0.05 17.83
CA GLU A 223 36.24 0.90 16.68
C GLU A 223 34.91 1.65 16.89
N PRO A 224 34.88 2.71 17.71
CA PRO A 224 33.64 3.42 18.04
C PRO A 224 33.15 4.28 16.86
N PHE A 225 31.91 4.07 16.43
CA PHE A 225 31.28 4.77 15.31
C PHE A 225 30.04 5.55 15.74
N HIS A 226 30.25 6.56 16.59
CA HIS A 226 29.18 7.41 17.12
C HIS A 226 29.06 8.79 16.44
N SER A 227 29.80 9.04 15.36
CA SER A 227 29.88 10.35 14.68
C SER A 227 28.55 10.87 14.13
N PHE A 228 27.56 9.98 13.95
CA PHE A 228 26.22 10.32 13.48
C PHE A 228 25.15 10.26 14.58
N CYS A 229 25.52 9.89 15.81
CA CYS A 229 24.61 9.87 16.95
C CYS A 229 24.34 11.31 17.41
N PRO A 230 23.10 11.62 17.83
CA PRO A 230 22.80 12.90 18.47
C PRO A 230 23.64 13.04 19.74
N VAL A 231 24.08 14.26 20.04
CA VAL A 231 24.91 14.55 21.22
C VAL A 231 23.99 14.83 22.41
N GLY A 232 24.02 14.00 23.46
CA GLY A 232 23.22 14.23 24.65
C GLY A 232 23.36 13.17 25.76
N PRO A 233 22.81 13.43 26.95
CA PRO A 233 22.94 12.53 28.11
C PRO A 233 22.22 11.17 27.96
N ASN A 234 21.36 11.02 26.95
CA ASN A 234 20.65 9.78 26.63
C ASN A 234 21.13 9.14 25.30
N SER A 235 22.36 9.45 24.86
CA SER A 235 22.97 8.87 23.64
C SER A 235 23.41 7.44 23.87
#